data_AF-H0E7R5-F1
#
_entry.id   AF-H0E7R5-F1
#
_cell.length_a   1.000
_cell.length_b   1.000
_cell.length_c   1.000
_cell.angle_alpha   90.00
_cell.angle_beta   90.00
_cell.angle_gamma   90.00
#
_symmetry.space_group_name_H-M   'P 1'
#
loop_
_entity.id
_entity.type
_entity.pdbx_description
1 polymer ?
#
loop_
_entity_poly.entity_id
_entity_poly.type
_entity_poly.pdbx_seq_one_letter_code
_entity_poly.pdbx_strand_id
1 'polypeptide(L)'
;MSDTPHGALERLAEHGRRGFPHLLEARRRTERDLATMQRRLGDVPLDSGASIVLMGSWGRRERTIGSDDDFLVLIDGDERAGARPALADLEGVLGAGEAKPGTQEIFGTQVFVGPLARKIGLEDDSNSNLTRRMLLLLESLPVLGPEAYRDSFAQVIDGYLAGQAKDYRPPRFLLNDLIRYWRTICVDFAGKARADERKWGLRNAKLRLNRKLLFAGGLVPVLLCHEHRRSEQREFLIDQLQAPPTDRLAQAFLRFDAADAGVRALGAYDRWIGRLDDQEVRDRLAALTRSEAAEDPLFREIRRLAKEFEQGLLALLFETPLSPMVRAFGVF
;
A
#
# COMPACT_ATOMS: atom_id res chain seq x y z
N MET A 1 -8.59 1.65 -25.07
CA MET A 1 -9.00 1.93 -23.68
C MET A 1 -7.80 2.54 -22.99
N SER A 2 -7.98 3.57 -22.17
CA SER A 2 -6.88 4.10 -21.34
C SER A 2 -6.30 2.96 -20.50
N ASP A 3 -5.01 2.64 -20.66
CA ASP A 3 -4.32 1.59 -19.89
C ASP A 3 -3.89 2.07 -18.49
N THR A 4 -4.66 3.01 -17.92
CA THR A 4 -4.44 3.49 -16.55
C THR A 4 -5.19 2.59 -15.54
N PRO A 5 -4.59 2.30 -14.37
CA PRO A 5 -5.28 1.55 -13.34
C PRO A 5 -6.40 2.37 -12.69
N HIS A 6 -6.31 3.70 -12.70
CA HIS A 6 -7.29 4.56 -12.06
C HIS A 6 -8.73 4.24 -12.49
N GLY A 7 -9.59 3.99 -11.51
CA GLY A 7 -11.00 3.64 -11.72
C GLY A 7 -11.25 2.20 -12.19
N ALA A 8 -10.23 1.34 -12.22
CA ALA A 8 -10.41 -0.05 -12.66
C ALA A 8 -11.22 -0.88 -11.67
N LEU A 9 -11.22 -0.53 -10.38
CA LEU A 9 -12.06 -1.19 -9.39
C LEU A 9 -13.56 -1.03 -9.72
N GLU A 10 -13.99 0.17 -10.10
CA GLU A 10 -15.35 0.47 -10.53
C GLU A 10 -15.72 -0.32 -11.80
N ARG A 11 -14.82 -0.34 -12.79
CA ARG A 11 -15.03 -1.14 -14.03
C ARG A 11 -15.14 -2.63 -13.74
N LEU A 12 -14.32 -3.17 -12.84
CA LEU A 12 -14.43 -4.57 -12.44
C LEU A 12 -15.71 -4.83 -11.64
N ALA A 13 -16.19 -3.86 -10.86
CA ALA A 13 -17.44 -4.00 -10.11
C ALA A 13 -18.65 -4.23 -11.03
N GLU A 14 -18.65 -3.68 -12.25
CA GLU A 14 -19.70 -3.87 -13.26
C GLU A 14 -19.86 -5.35 -13.68
N HIS A 15 -18.83 -6.18 -13.50
CA HIS A 15 -18.85 -7.61 -13.82
C HIS A 15 -19.47 -8.46 -12.69
N GLY A 16 -19.65 -7.89 -11.50
CA GLY A 16 -20.19 -8.59 -10.33
C GLY A 16 -21.58 -8.10 -9.95
N ARG A 17 -22.53 -9.02 -9.73
CA ARG A 17 -23.92 -8.66 -9.32
C ARG A 17 -24.03 -7.74 -8.11
N ARG A 18 -23.07 -7.80 -7.19
CA ARG A 18 -23.07 -7.03 -5.94
C ARG A 18 -22.08 -5.85 -5.96
N GLY A 19 -21.22 -5.74 -6.96
CA GLY A 19 -20.08 -4.81 -6.96
C GLY A 19 -19.20 -4.93 -5.71
N PHE A 20 -18.61 -3.81 -5.29
CA PHE A 20 -17.73 -3.70 -4.12
C PHE A 20 -18.17 -2.56 -3.19
N PRO A 21 -19.35 -2.66 -2.54
CA PRO A 21 -19.96 -1.54 -1.83
C PRO A 21 -19.10 -1.00 -0.68
N HIS A 22 -18.39 -1.85 0.06
CA HIS A 22 -17.58 -1.42 1.20
C HIS A 22 -16.28 -0.74 0.75
N LEU A 23 -15.63 -1.22 -0.31
CA LEU A 23 -14.48 -0.56 -0.90
C LEU A 23 -14.84 0.80 -1.49
N LEU A 24 -15.96 0.88 -2.21
CA LEU A 24 -16.42 2.13 -2.81
C LEU A 24 -16.84 3.14 -1.73
N GLU A 25 -17.46 2.69 -0.65
CA GLU A 25 -17.77 3.57 0.49
C GLU A 25 -16.51 4.03 1.23
N ALA A 26 -15.53 3.15 1.45
CA ALA A 26 -14.25 3.52 2.05
C ALA A 26 -13.48 4.54 1.19
N ARG A 27 -13.60 4.45 -0.14
CA ARG A 27 -13.02 5.42 -1.08
C ARG A 27 -13.66 6.80 -0.93
N ARG A 28 -15.01 6.87 -0.94
CA ARG A 28 -15.75 8.12 -0.71
C ARG A 28 -15.42 8.74 0.64
N ARG A 29 -15.34 7.91 1.69
CA ARG A 29 -14.93 8.35 3.03
C ARG A 29 -13.52 8.94 2.99
N THR A 30 -12.56 8.25 2.38
CA THR A 30 -11.17 8.72 2.25
C THR A 30 -11.12 10.08 1.53
N GLU A 31 -11.87 10.27 0.44
CA GLU A 31 -11.88 11.53 -0.31
C GLU A 31 -12.46 12.69 0.51
N ARG A 32 -13.57 12.45 1.21
CA ARG A 32 -14.18 13.46 2.11
C ARG A 32 -13.25 13.83 3.26
N ASP A 33 -12.62 12.83 3.87
CA ASP A 33 -11.72 13.03 5.00
C ASP A 33 -10.42 13.72 4.54
N LEU A 34 -9.93 13.42 3.33
CA LEU A 34 -8.76 14.08 2.73
C LEU A 34 -9.03 15.55 2.49
N ALA A 35 -10.18 15.90 1.89
CA ALA A 35 -10.57 17.28 1.68
C ALA A 35 -10.69 18.04 3.01
N THR A 36 -11.12 17.37 4.08
CA THR A 36 -11.14 17.93 5.43
C THR A 36 -9.74 18.16 5.97
N MET A 37 -8.82 17.20 5.78
CA MET A 37 -7.42 17.32 6.20
C MET A 37 -6.70 18.45 5.46
N GLN A 38 -6.92 18.58 4.16
CA GLN A 38 -6.37 19.67 3.34
C GLN A 38 -6.79 21.05 3.86
N ARG A 39 -8.07 21.22 4.23
CA ARG A 39 -8.55 22.46 4.85
C ARG A 39 -7.89 22.73 6.20
N ARG A 40 -7.72 21.70 7.04
CA ARG A 40 -7.11 21.85 8.38
C ARG A 40 -5.62 22.20 8.31
N LEU A 41 -4.92 21.73 7.27
CA LEU A 41 -3.49 21.98 7.07
C LEU A 41 -3.21 23.19 6.17
N GLY A 42 -4.22 23.86 5.62
CA GLY A 42 -4.05 24.86 4.56
C GLY A 42 -3.12 26.03 4.90
N ASP A 43 -3.02 26.39 6.19
CA ASP A 43 -2.19 27.49 6.68
C ASP A 43 -0.82 27.04 7.20
N VAL A 44 -0.50 25.74 7.15
CA VAL A 44 0.78 25.20 7.61
C VAL A 44 1.91 25.67 6.68
N PRO A 45 2.99 26.29 7.21
CA PRO A 45 4.15 26.65 6.40
C PRO A 45 4.78 25.41 5.74
N LEU A 46 4.94 25.46 4.42
CA LEU A 46 5.44 24.33 3.63
C LEU A 46 6.50 24.84 2.64
N ASP A 47 7.69 24.23 2.68
CA ASP A 47 8.73 24.49 1.67
C ASP A 47 8.25 24.02 0.28
N SER A 48 8.67 24.68 -0.80
CA SER A 48 8.30 24.28 -2.17
C SER A 48 8.71 22.84 -2.51
N GLY A 49 9.82 22.37 -1.95
CA GLY A 49 10.32 21.00 -2.07
C GLY A 49 9.80 20.04 -1.00
N ALA A 50 8.70 20.35 -0.32
CA ALA A 50 8.15 19.50 0.74
C ALA A 50 6.70 19.08 0.47
N SER A 51 6.32 17.91 0.98
CA SER A 51 4.96 17.37 0.90
C SER A 51 4.56 16.71 2.21
N ILE A 52 3.31 16.93 2.62
CA ILE A 52 2.68 16.17 3.70
C ILE A 52 1.91 15.03 3.07
N VAL A 53 2.24 13.80 3.44
CA VAL A 53 1.74 12.60 2.76
C VAL A 53 1.14 11.65 3.79
N LEU A 54 -0.12 11.27 3.57
CA LEU A 54 -0.80 10.24 4.36
C LEU A 54 -0.50 8.86 3.81
N MET A 55 -0.45 7.87 4.69
CA MET A 55 -0.01 6.52 4.40
C MET A 55 -1.06 5.47 4.80
N GLY A 56 -0.84 4.23 4.40
CA GLY A 56 -1.64 3.11 4.88
C GLY A 56 -3.06 3.16 4.34
N SER A 57 -4.04 3.16 5.23
CA SER A 57 -5.47 3.17 4.84
C SER A 57 -5.84 4.35 3.94
N TRP A 58 -5.16 5.50 4.10
CA TRP A 58 -5.31 6.67 3.25
C TRP A 58 -4.85 6.39 1.82
N GLY A 59 -3.60 5.95 1.63
CA GLY A 59 -3.05 5.65 0.31
C GLY A 59 -3.76 4.50 -0.40
N ARG A 60 -4.26 3.51 0.34
CA ARG A 60 -5.07 2.44 -0.25
C ARG A 60 -6.52 2.86 -0.56
N ARG A 61 -6.96 4.03 -0.10
CA ARG A 61 -8.35 4.50 -0.14
C ARG A 61 -9.33 3.54 0.56
N GLU A 62 -8.90 3.05 1.71
CA GLU A 62 -9.59 2.03 2.53
C GLU A 62 -9.83 2.54 3.95
N ARG A 63 -10.15 3.82 4.13
CA ARG A 63 -10.44 4.38 5.45
C ARG A 63 -11.67 3.69 6.06
N THR A 64 -11.47 3.04 7.19
CA THR A 64 -12.53 2.46 8.05
C THR A 64 -12.53 3.12 9.43
N ILE A 65 -13.47 2.76 10.29
CA ILE A 65 -13.49 3.14 11.71
C ILE A 65 -12.19 2.71 12.39
N GLY A 66 -11.67 3.56 13.27
CA GLY A 66 -10.39 3.35 13.96
C GLY A 66 -9.19 3.26 13.01
N SER A 67 -9.24 3.93 11.86
CA SER A 67 -8.04 4.10 11.01
C SER A 67 -7.17 5.22 11.58
N ASP A 68 -5.87 4.96 11.65
CA ASP A 68 -4.86 5.91 12.12
C ASP A 68 -4.53 6.94 11.02
N ASP A 69 -4.05 8.12 11.43
CA ASP A 69 -3.50 9.13 10.53
C ASP A 69 -1.98 8.95 10.39
N ASP A 70 -1.59 7.81 9.84
CA ASP A 70 -0.20 7.53 9.49
C ASP A 70 0.28 8.55 8.44
N PHE A 71 1.29 9.36 8.76
CA PHE A 71 1.82 10.38 7.84
C PHE A 71 3.34 10.45 7.84
N LEU A 72 3.89 10.99 6.74
CA LEU A 72 5.28 11.45 6.60
C LEU A 72 5.30 12.88 6.07
N VAL A 73 6.32 13.65 6.45
CA VAL A 73 6.68 14.89 5.75
C VAL A 73 7.85 14.56 4.83
N LEU A 74 7.59 14.47 3.52
CA LEU A 74 8.64 14.27 2.52
C LEU A 74 9.33 15.61 2.24
N ILE A 75 10.65 15.60 2.22
CA ILE A 75 11.46 16.77 1.88
C ILE A 75 12.45 16.36 0.79
N ASP A 76 12.45 17.12 -0.28
CA ASP A 76 13.37 16.92 -1.38
C ASP A 76 14.84 17.12 -0.95
N GLY A 77 15.74 16.35 -1.58
CA GLY A 77 17.17 16.41 -1.36
C GLY A 77 17.67 15.65 -0.12
N ASP A 78 18.83 16.06 0.36
CA ASP A 78 19.52 15.47 1.50
C ASP A 78 19.13 16.12 2.83
N GLU A 79 19.48 15.43 3.93
CA GLU A 79 19.18 15.87 5.29
C GLU A 79 19.74 17.28 5.55
N ARG A 80 18.84 18.18 5.95
CA ARG A 80 19.17 19.58 6.26
C ARG A 80 18.33 20.10 7.42
N ALA A 81 18.93 20.97 8.22
CA ALA A 81 18.23 21.64 9.30
C ALA A 81 17.20 22.66 8.76
N GLY A 82 16.14 22.90 9.54
CA GLY A 82 15.18 23.98 9.28
C GLY A 82 14.19 23.75 8.13
N ALA A 83 14.11 22.53 7.58
CA ALA A 83 13.10 22.20 6.57
C ALA A 83 11.68 22.30 7.15
N ARG A 84 10.73 22.81 6.33
CA ARG A 84 9.33 23.01 6.73
C ARG A 84 8.36 22.08 5.98
N PRO A 85 7.24 21.68 6.62
CA PRO A 85 6.79 22.05 7.97
C PRO A 85 7.61 21.38 9.06
N ALA A 86 7.82 22.08 10.17
CA ALA A 86 8.33 21.42 11.37
C ALA A 86 7.24 20.50 11.93
N LEU A 87 7.61 19.41 12.61
CA LEU A 87 6.61 18.48 13.17
C LEU A 87 5.68 19.15 14.19
N ALA A 88 6.19 20.14 14.93
CA ALA A 88 5.41 20.96 15.85
C ALA A 88 4.29 21.75 15.14
N ASP A 89 4.47 22.12 13.87
CA ASP A 89 3.46 22.83 13.08
C ASP A 89 2.28 21.88 12.70
N LEU A 90 2.45 20.57 12.88
CA LEU A 90 1.47 19.53 12.56
C LEU A 90 0.77 18.97 13.80
N GLU A 91 1.31 19.25 14.99
CA GLU A 91 0.74 18.79 16.26
C GLU A 91 -0.69 19.33 16.44
N GLY A 92 -1.60 18.45 16.86
CA GLY A 92 -3.03 18.79 17.03
C GLY A 92 -3.83 18.83 15.72
N VAL A 93 -3.17 18.89 14.55
CA VAL A 93 -3.84 18.75 13.25
C VAL A 93 -3.82 17.29 12.80
N LEU A 94 -2.64 16.69 12.71
CA LEU A 94 -2.44 15.29 12.36
C LEU A 94 -2.23 14.47 13.63
N GLY A 95 -2.90 13.31 13.74
CA GLY A 95 -2.66 12.39 14.84
C GLY A 95 -3.31 12.76 16.18
N ALA A 96 -4.39 13.55 16.19
CA ALA A 96 -5.10 13.92 17.41
C ALA A 96 -6.11 12.84 17.86
N GLY A 97 -6.34 12.73 19.17
CA GLY A 97 -7.34 11.81 19.74
C GLY A 97 -6.98 10.33 19.55
N GLU A 98 -7.94 9.55 19.04
CA GLU A 98 -7.78 8.11 18.77
C GLU A 98 -7.05 7.82 17.44
N ALA A 99 -6.82 8.83 16.59
CA ALA A 99 -6.22 8.68 15.25
C ALA A 99 -4.69 8.89 15.23
N LYS A 100 -4.00 8.65 16.37
CA LYS A 100 -2.54 8.82 16.48
C LYS A 100 -1.81 7.97 15.42
N PRO A 101 -0.70 8.46 14.83
CA PRO A 101 0.10 7.66 13.94
C PRO A 101 0.54 6.37 14.64
N GLY A 102 0.70 5.29 13.87
CA GLY A 102 1.15 4.02 14.38
C GLY A 102 2.40 4.17 15.24
N THR A 103 2.47 3.42 16.35
CA THR A 103 3.48 3.60 17.42
C THR A 103 4.91 3.20 17.02
N GLN A 104 5.20 2.98 15.75
CA GLN A 104 6.54 2.71 15.27
C GLN A 104 7.12 4.03 14.74
N GLU A 105 8.39 4.34 15.05
CA GLU A 105 9.15 5.53 14.60
C GLU A 105 9.26 5.69 13.05
N ILE A 106 8.47 4.92 12.31
CA ILE A 106 8.26 5.04 10.87
C ILE A 106 7.49 6.31 10.54
N PHE A 107 6.42 6.63 11.28
CA PHE A 107 5.47 7.71 10.99
C PHE A 107 5.69 8.94 11.87
N GLY A 108 5.03 10.04 11.52
CA GLY A 108 5.06 11.27 12.31
C GLY A 108 6.42 11.96 12.30
N THR A 109 7.14 11.85 11.18
CA THR A 109 8.52 12.32 11.06
C THR A 109 8.78 12.96 9.70
N GLN A 110 9.86 13.75 9.64
CA GLN A 110 10.42 14.29 8.42
C GLN A 110 11.32 13.24 7.75
N VAL A 111 11.17 13.07 6.45
CA VAL A 111 11.92 12.09 5.67
C VAL A 111 12.48 12.76 4.42
N PHE A 112 13.80 12.75 4.31
CA PHE A 112 14.52 13.29 3.15
C PHE A 112 14.58 12.25 2.02
N VAL A 113 14.29 12.70 0.81
CA VAL A 113 14.14 11.83 -0.37
C VAL A 113 15.48 11.32 -0.89
N GLY A 114 16.55 12.10 -0.75
CA GLY A 114 17.90 11.73 -1.18
C GLY A 114 18.33 10.36 -0.64
N PRO A 115 18.29 10.14 0.69
CA PRO A 115 18.51 8.82 1.30
C PRO A 115 17.54 7.74 0.82
N LEU A 116 16.24 8.04 0.66
CA LEU A 116 15.27 7.05 0.17
C LEU A 116 15.64 6.55 -1.23
N ALA A 117 16.03 7.44 -2.13
CA ALA A 117 16.33 7.13 -3.53
C ALA A 117 17.71 6.50 -3.74
N ARG A 118 18.71 6.83 -2.91
CA ARG A 118 20.11 6.38 -3.10
C ARG A 118 20.54 5.25 -2.18
N LYS A 119 20.01 5.16 -0.95
CA LYS A 119 20.36 4.10 0.02
C LYS A 119 19.42 2.91 -0.14
N ILE A 120 19.53 2.20 -1.26
CA ILE A 120 18.73 1.01 -1.55
C ILE A 120 19.65 -0.21 -1.49
N GLY A 121 19.34 -1.14 -0.58
CA GLY A 121 20.20 -2.28 -0.27
C GLY A 121 21.49 -1.89 0.48
N LEU A 122 22.36 -2.90 0.67
CA LEU A 122 23.61 -2.78 1.44
C LEU A 122 23.38 -2.37 2.91
N GLU A 123 24.46 -2.03 3.63
CA GLU A 123 24.44 -1.77 5.07
C GLU A 123 23.67 -0.51 5.46
N ASP A 124 23.66 0.50 4.58
CA ASP A 124 23.03 1.80 4.83
C ASP A 124 21.49 1.79 4.68
N ASP A 125 20.90 0.73 4.15
CA ASP A 125 19.46 0.61 3.92
C ASP A 125 18.74 -0.06 5.10
N SER A 126 18.54 0.72 6.17
CA SER A 126 17.83 0.27 7.37
C SER A 126 16.40 -0.23 7.09
N ASN A 127 15.85 -1.05 7.98
CA ASN A 127 14.44 -1.48 7.91
C ASN A 127 13.45 -0.31 7.86
N SER A 128 13.76 0.80 8.54
CA SER A 128 12.94 2.02 8.51
C SER A 128 13.00 2.69 7.13
N ASN A 129 14.17 2.75 6.52
CA ASN A 129 14.36 3.31 5.17
C ASN A 129 13.61 2.49 4.11
N LEU A 130 13.79 1.16 4.11
CA LEU A 130 13.02 0.23 3.29
C LEU A 130 11.51 0.43 3.47
N THR A 131 11.05 0.48 4.72
CA THR A 131 9.62 0.60 5.01
C THR A 131 9.06 1.92 4.49
N ARG A 132 9.71 3.06 4.77
CA ARG A 132 9.26 4.38 4.30
C ARG A 132 9.21 4.46 2.77
N ARG A 133 10.23 3.91 2.09
CA ARG A 133 10.28 3.83 0.62
C ARG A 133 9.14 3.00 0.04
N MET A 134 8.85 1.85 0.64
CA MET A 134 7.75 0.98 0.18
C MET A 134 6.39 1.56 0.49
N LEU A 135 6.20 2.22 1.64
CA LEU A 135 4.97 2.94 1.95
C LEU A 135 4.72 4.07 0.94
N LEU A 136 5.76 4.83 0.60
CA LEU A 136 5.70 5.85 -0.44
C LEU A 136 5.23 5.27 -1.78
N LEU A 137 5.83 4.16 -2.24
CA LEU A 137 5.48 3.59 -3.55
C LEU A 137 4.14 2.82 -3.57
N LEU A 138 3.71 2.25 -2.45
CA LEU A 138 2.63 1.26 -2.44
C LEU A 138 1.33 1.76 -1.80
N GLU A 139 1.40 2.69 -0.84
CA GLU A 139 0.24 3.14 -0.08
C GLU A 139 0.37 4.58 0.45
N SER A 140 0.68 5.52 -0.43
CA SER A 140 0.79 6.94 -0.08
C SER A 140 -0.24 7.82 -0.82
N LEU A 141 -0.61 8.94 -0.19
CA LEU A 141 -1.55 9.93 -0.73
C LEU A 141 -1.13 11.34 -0.28
N PRO A 142 -0.74 12.24 -1.20
CA PRO A 142 -0.35 13.60 -0.82
C PRO A 142 -1.56 14.39 -0.32
N VAL A 143 -1.38 15.10 0.78
CA VAL A 143 -2.36 16.06 1.32
C VAL A 143 -2.02 17.45 0.83
N LEU A 144 -0.78 17.88 1.05
CA LEU A 144 -0.22 19.15 0.60
C LEU A 144 1.09 18.93 -0.17
N GLY A 145 1.48 19.89 -1.00
CA GLY A 145 2.69 19.80 -1.84
C GLY A 145 2.65 18.65 -2.84
N PRO A 146 1.58 18.50 -3.67
CA PRO A 146 1.48 17.38 -4.61
C PRO A 146 2.59 17.36 -5.66
N GLU A 147 3.19 18.51 -5.99
CA GLU A 147 4.31 18.59 -6.94
C GLU A 147 5.57 17.96 -6.35
N ALA A 148 5.97 18.41 -5.15
CA ALA A 148 7.07 17.82 -4.40
C ALA A 148 6.87 16.31 -4.16
N TYR A 149 5.63 15.87 -3.89
CA TYR A 149 5.32 14.44 -3.81
C TYR A 149 5.62 13.70 -5.13
N ARG A 150 5.15 14.21 -6.27
CA ARG A 150 5.40 13.58 -7.57
C ARG A 150 6.89 13.51 -7.89
N ASP A 151 7.62 14.58 -7.62
CA ASP A 151 9.07 14.63 -7.83
C ASP A 151 9.80 13.64 -6.91
N SER A 152 9.40 13.58 -5.64
CA SER A 152 9.93 12.62 -4.66
C SER A 152 9.69 11.17 -5.07
N PHE A 153 8.47 10.88 -5.52
CA PHE A 153 8.07 9.57 -5.99
C PHE A 153 8.90 9.14 -7.21
N ALA A 154 9.06 10.06 -8.17
CA ALA A 154 9.82 9.83 -9.38
C ALA A 154 11.30 9.58 -9.10
N GLN A 155 11.91 10.35 -8.18
CA GLN A 155 13.31 10.11 -7.75
C GLN A 155 13.52 8.71 -7.16
N VAL A 156 12.59 8.22 -6.36
CA VAL A 156 12.67 6.86 -5.81
C VAL A 156 12.55 5.80 -6.91
N ILE A 157 11.64 5.97 -7.87
CA ILE A 157 11.53 5.08 -9.04
C ILE A 157 12.83 5.13 -9.86
N ASP A 158 13.39 6.30 -10.10
CA ASP A 158 14.64 6.49 -10.84
C ASP A 158 15.81 5.78 -10.15
N GLY A 159 15.88 5.81 -8.82
CA GLY A 159 16.86 5.06 -8.03
C GLY A 159 16.82 3.55 -8.29
N TYR A 160 15.64 2.97 -8.47
CA TYR A 160 15.48 1.55 -8.79
C TYR A 160 15.75 1.19 -10.26
N LEU A 161 15.47 2.13 -11.18
CA LEU A 161 15.69 1.91 -12.62
C LEU A 161 17.13 2.19 -13.05
N ALA A 162 17.89 2.91 -12.23
CA ALA A 162 19.28 3.25 -12.49
C ALA A 162 20.14 2.00 -12.77
N GLY A 163 20.78 1.98 -13.94
CA GLY A 163 21.83 1.01 -14.31
C GLY A 163 21.41 -0.46 -14.53
N GLN A 164 20.19 -0.87 -14.16
CA GLN A 164 19.79 -2.30 -14.17
C GLN A 164 18.49 -2.61 -14.92
N ALA A 165 17.67 -1.60 -15.23
CA ALA A 165 16.46 -1.79 -16.02
C ALA A 165 16.79 -2.24 -17.45
N LYS A 166 15.98 -3.16 -17.99
CA LYS A 166 16.16 -3.75 -19.33
C LYS A 166 14.83 -3.72 -20.08
N ASP A 167 14.90 -3.60 -21.40
CA ASP A 167 13.72 -3.70 -22.26
C ASP A 167 13.01 -5.04 -22.03
N TYR A 168 11.68 -4.97 -21.96
CA TYR A 168 10.79 -6.13 -21.90
C TYR A 168 11.13 -7.08 -20.74
N ARG A 169 11.58 -6.53 -19.61
CA ARG A 169 11.84 -7.28 -18.38
C ARG A 169 11.44 -6.48 -17.14
N PRO A 170 10.92 -7.14 -16.09
CA PRO A 170 10.72 -6.50 -14.80
C PRO A 170 12.03 -5.87 -14.28
N PRO A 171 12.00 -4.65 -13.71
CA PRO A 171 13.16 -4.07 -13.06
C PRO A 171 13.48 -4.85 -11.79
N ARG A 172 14.46 -5.77 -11.91
CA ARG A 172 14.79 -6.74 -10.86
C ARG A 172 15.13 -6.11 -9.53
N PHE A 173 15.74 -4.92 -9.51
CA PHE A 173 16.12 -4.28 -8.26
C PHE A 173 14.88 -3.88 -7.44
N LEU A 174 13.91 -3.21 -8.06
CA LEU A 174 12.61 -2.90 -7.42
C LEU A 174 11.85 -4.18 -7.07
N LEU A 175 11.81 -5.16 -7.98
CA LEU A 175 11.13 -6.43 -7.74
C LEU A 175 11.66 -7.14 -6.49
N ASN A 176 12.98 -7.27 -6.40
CA ASN A 176 13.64 -7.93 -5.27
C ASN A 176 13.40 -7.16 -3.96
N ASP A 177 13.43 -5.83 -4.00
CA ASP A 177 13.25 -5.02 -2.80
C ASP A 177 11.79 -5.01 -2.32
N LEU A 178 10.83 -5.08 -3.25
CA LEU A 178 9.41 -5.31 -2.94
C LEU A 178 9.19 -6.68 -2.28
N ILE A 179 9.80 -7.74 -2.82
CA ILE A 179 9.74 -9.08 -2.24
C ILE A 179 10.41 -9.08 -0.85
N ARG A 180 11.57 -8.42 -0.72
CA ARG A 180 12.26 -8.22 0.56
C ARG A 180 11.33 -7.57 1.58
N TYR A 181 10.66 -6.48 1.22
CA TYR A 181 9.70 -5.80 2.08
C TYR A 181 8.53 -6.70 2.51
N TRP A 182 7.95 -7.47 1.59
CA TRP A 182 6.92 -8.44 1.95
C TRP A 182 7.42 -9.47 2.97
N ARG A 183 8.64 -9.98 2.80
CA ARG A 183 9.25 -10.90 3.76
C ARG A 183 9.53 -10.23 5.10
N THR A 184 10.00 -8.98 5.10
CA THR A 184 10.17 -8.17 6.32
C THR A 184 8.86 -8.04 7.08
N ILE A 185 7.74 -7.66 6.43
CA ILE A 185 6.43 -7.59 7.08
C ILE A 185 6.05 -8.94 7.72
N CYS A 186 6.27 -10.05 7.00
CA CYS A 186 5.94 -11.39 7.49
C CYS A 186 6.79 -11.78 8.71
N VAL A 187 8.09 -11.49 8.67
CA VAL A 187 9.02 -11.78 9.77
C VAL A 187 8.70 -10.89 10.97
N ASP A 188 8.43 -9.60 10.76
CA ASP A 188 8.05 -8.67 11.82
C ASP A 188 6.74 -9.06 12.50
N PHE A 189 5.76 -9.57 11.74
CA PHE A 189 4.54 -10.13 12.32
C PHE A 189 4.87 -11.30 13.27
N ALA A 190 5.73 -12.23 12.85
CA ALA A 190 6.15 -13.36 13.67
C ALA A 190 6.95 -12.91 14.91
N GLY A 191 7.84 -11.92 14.76
CA GLY A 191 8.60 -11.32 15.85
C GLY A 191 7.69 -10.66 16.88
N LYS A 192 6.74 -9.83 16.44
CA LYS A 192 5.72 -9.20 17.30
C LYS A 192 4.89 -10.24 18.05
N ALA A 193 4.44 -11.29 17.36
CA ALA A 193 3.66 -12.36 17.98
C ALA A 193 4.43 -13.16 19.03
N ARG A 194 5.76 -13.29 18.91
CA ARG A 194 6.60 -13.93 19.92
C ARG A 194 6.80 -13.05 21.15
N ALA A 195 6.90 -11.74 20.96
CA ALA A 195 7.10 -10.79 22.04
C ALA A 195 5.80 -10.49 22.81
N ASP A 196 4.67 -10.40 22.10
CA ASP A 196 3.38 -9.99 22.66
C ASP A 196 2.20 -10.46 21.79
N GLU A 197 1.32 -11.29 22.34
CA GLU A 197 0.14 -11.78 21.65
C GLU A 197 -1.02 -10.77 21.58
N ARG A 198 -0.90 -9.60 22.22
CA ARG A 198 -1.94 -8.56 22.10
C ARG A 198 -2.15 -8.18 20.64
N LYS A 199 -3.43 -8.07 20.25
CA LYS A 199 -3.86 -7.74 18.89
C LYS A 199 -3.42 -8.78 17.84
N TRP A 200 -3.07 -10.01 18.24
CA TRP A 200 -2.62 -11.04 17.31
C TRP A 200 -3.67 -11.33 16.24
N GLY A 201 -4.94 -11.53 16.61
CA GLY A 201 -6.03 -11.81 15.67
C GLY A 201 -6.16 -10.73 14.60
N LEU A 202 -6.28 -9.47 15.02
CA LEU A 202 -6.37 -8.33 14.10
C LEU A 202 -5.14 -8.18 13.20
N ARG A 203 -3.93 -8.33 13.75
CA ARG A 203 -2.67 -8.28 12.98
C ARG A 203 -2.60 -9.42 11.96
N ASN A 204 -3.03 -10.63 12.33
CA ASN A 204 -3.03 -11.78 11.43
C ASN A 204 -4.02 -11.59 10.28
N ALA A 205 -5.23 -11.10 10.56
CA ALA A 205 -6.23 -10.77 9.55
C ALA A 205 -5.68 -9.74 8.56
N LYS A 206 -5.13 -8.61 9.05
CA LYS A 206 -4.52 -7.57 8.21
C LYS A 206 -3.32 -8.07 7.40
N LEU A 207 -2.50 -8.99 7.93
CA LEU A 207 -1.40 -9.62 7.19
C LEU A 207 -1.92 -10.44 6.01
N ARG A 208 -2.95 -11.26 6.24
CA ARG A 208 -3.51 -12.16 5.22
C ARG A 208 -4.27 -11.43 4.11
N LEU A 209 -4.79 -10.24 4.41
CA LEU A 209 -5.63 -9.43 3.52
C LEU A 209 -4.92 -8.14 3.12
N ASN A 210 -4.96 -7.07 3.94
CA ASN A 210 -4.44 -5.74 3.53
C ASN A 210 -2.97 -5.77 3.10
N ARG A 211 -2.09 -6.45 3.85
CA ARG A 211 -0.66 -6.51 3.50
C ARG A 211 -0.40 -7.38 2.26
N LYS A 212 -1.22 -8.41 2.04
CA LYS A 212 -1.16 -9.23 0.83
C LYS A 212 -1.66 -8.47 -0.41
N LEU A 213 -2.72 -7.67 -0.26
CA LEU A 213 -3.18 -6.74 -1.28
C LEU A 213 -2.07 -5.75 -1.64
N LEU A 214 -1.44 -5.12 -0.63
CA LEU A 214 -0.35 -4.17 -0.83
C LEU A 214 0.80 -4.79 -1.62
N PHE A 215 1.24 -5.99 -1.22
CA PHE A 215 2.29 -6.72 -1.93
C PHE A 215 1.88 -7.05 -3.37
N ALA A 216 0.70 -7.63 -3.59
CA ALA A 216 0.24 -7.98 -4.93
C ALA A 216 0.06 -6.76 -5.83
N GLY A 217 -0.47 -5.66 -5.29
CA GLY A 217 -0.62 -4.38 -6.00
C GLY A 217 0.69 -3.65 -6.29
N GLY A 218 1.79 -4.00 -5.61
CA GLY A 218 3.13 -3.60 -6.03
C GLY A 218 3.72 -4.56 -7.07
N LEU A 219 3.51 -5.86 -6.87
CA LEU A 219 4.14 -6.92 -7.65
C LEU A 219 3.64 -6.92 -9.10
N VAL A 220 2.33 -6.83 -9.29
CA VAL A 220 1.71 -6.93 -10.62
C VAL A 220 2.21 -5.83 -11.57
N PRO A 221 2.20 -4.53 -11.21
CA PRO A 221 2.82 -3.50 -12.05
C PRO A 221 4.29 -3.77 -12.38
N VAL A 222 5.09 -4.16 -11.38
CA VAL A 222 6.52 -4.43 -11.62
C VAL A 222 6.72 -5.60 -12.58
N LEU A 223 5.88 -6.63 -12.53
CA LEU A 223 5.89 -7.72 -13.50
C LEU A 223 5.45 -7.25 -14.88
N LEU A 224 4.45 -6.39 -14.99
CA LEU A 224 3.94 -5.84 -16.26
C LEU A 224 4.98 -5.00 -17.01
N CYS A 225 6.03 -4.50 -16.36
CA CYS A 225 7.19 -3.88 -17.04
C CYS A 225 7.84 -4.79 -18.10
N HIS A 226 7.57 -6.10 -18.09
CA HIS A 226 8.00 -7.01 -19.16
C HIS A 226 7.39 -6.70 -20.54
N GLU A 227 6.34 -5.88 -20.60
CA GLU A 227 5.67 -5.46 -21.84
C GLU A 227 6.22 -4.12 -22.37
N HIS A 228 7.12 -3.48 -21.61
CA HIS A 228 7.59 -2.12 -21.88
C HIS A 228 9.09 -2.07 -22.16
N ARG A 229 9.50 -1.15 -23.04
CA ARG A 229 10.91 -0.78 -23.20
C ARG A 229 11.39 -0.09 -21.92
N ARG A 230 12.68 -0.15 -21.65
CA ARG A 230 13.33 0.50 -20.52
C ARG A 230 12.96 1.98 -20.42
N SER A 231 12.91 2.68 -21.55
CA SER A 231 12.56 4.10 -21.61
C SER A 231 11.11 4.40 -21.20
N GLU A 232 10.22 3.41 -21.24
CA GLU A 232 8.79 3.54 -20.94
C GLU A 232 8.47 3.10 -19.51
N GLN A 233 9.31 2.25 -18.90
CA GLN A 233 9.09 1.67 -17.57
C GLN A 233 8.93 2.72 -16.47
N ARG A 234 9.62 3.86 -16.57
CA ARG A 234 9.54 4.94 -15.59
C ARG A 234 8.13 5.50 -15.48
N GLU A 235 7.60 6.02 -16.58
CA GLU A 235 6.27 6.62 -16.62
C GLU A 235 5.18 5.59 -16.36
N PHE A 236 5.36 4.37 -16.87
CA PHE A 236 4.45 3.26 -16.59
C PHE A 236 4.37 2.96 -15.07
N LEU A 237 5.50 2.81 -14.39
CA LEU A 237 5.52 2.54 -12.95
C LEU A 237 4.95 3.70 -12.14
N ILE A 238 5.18 4.95 -12.55
CA ILE A 238 4.62 6.12 -11.88
C ILE A 238 3.08 6.10 -11.98
N ASP A 239 2.50 5.95 -13.18
CA ASP A 239 1.04 5.87 -13.35
C ASP A 239 0.44 4.70 -12.54
N GLN A 240 1.08 3.53 -12.64
CA GLN A 240 0.61 2.33 -11.96
C GLN A 240 0.65 2.45 -10.43
N LEU A 241 1.78 2.88 -9.88
CA LEU A 241 2.01 2.90 -8.44
C LEU A 241 1.44 4.14 -7.75
N GLN A 242 0.88 5.11 -8.48
CA GLN A 242 0.06 6.19 -7.91
C GLN A 242 -1.42 5.84 -7.79
N ALA A 243 -1.92 4.85 -8.55
CA ALA A 243 -3.28 4.35 -8.36
C ALA A 243 -3.40 3.54 -7.05
N PRO A 244 -4.59 3.41 -6.44
CA PRO A 244 -4.80 2.51 -5.30
C PRO A 244 -4.45 1.04 -5.64
N PRO A 245 -3.95 0.23 -4.70
CA PRO A 245 -3.61 -1.18 -4.98
C PRO A 245 -4.78 -2.01 -5.51
N THR A 246 -6.01 -1.71 -5.10
CA THR A 246 -7.24 -2.35 -5.61
C THR A 246 -7.47 -2.05 -7.09
N ASP A 247 -7.18 -0.83 -7.53
CA ASP A 247 -7.26 -0.41 -8.93
C ASP A 247 -6.24 -1.14 -9.80
N ARG A 248 -4.99 -1.23 -9.33
CA ARG A 248 -3.91 -1.95 -10.02
C ARG A 248 -4.25 -3.42 -10.28
N LEU A 249 -4.78 -4.10 -9.26
CA LEU A 249 -5.20 -5.49 -9.39
C LEU A 249 -6.45 -5.64 -10.27
N ALA A 250 -7.44 -4.78 -10.10
CA ALA A 250 -8.65 -4.80 -10.91
C ALA A 250 -8.34 -4.60 -12.40
N GLN A 251 -7.43 -3.68 -12.72
CA GLN A 251 -6.94 -3.48 -14.08
C GLN A 251 -6.32 -4.76 -14.63
N ALA A 252 -5.44 -5.41 -13.87
CA ALA A 252 -4.78 -6.64 -14.33
C ALA A 252 -5.77 -7.79 -14.57
N PHE A 253 -6.77 -7.96 -13.68
CA PHE A 253 -7.85 -8.93 -13.91
C PHE A 253 -8.64 -8.64 -15.19
N LEU A 254 -8.98 -7.38 -15.45
CA LEU A 254 -9.68 -6.98 -16.68
C LEU A 254 -8.80 -7.17 -17.92
N ARG A 255 -7.53 -6.78 -17.85
CA ARG A 255 -6.55 -6.88 -18.95
C ARG A 255 -6.38 -8.31 -19.43
N PHE A 256 -6.37 -9.27 -18.49
CA PHE A 256 -6.14 -10.68 -18.79
C PHE A 256 -7.41 -11.53 -18.85
N ASP A 257 -8.56 -10.90 -19.09
CA ASP A 257 -9.87 -11.56 -19.22
C ASP A 257 -10.19 -12.51 -18.04
N ALA A 258 -9.74 -12.12 -16.85
CA ALA A 258 -9.88 -12.86 -15.59
C ALA A 258 -10.87 -12.15 -14.64
N ALA A 259 -11.86 -11.46 -15.20
CA ALA A 259 -12.83 -10.66 -14.45
C ALA A 259 -13.57 -11.48 -13.37
N ASP A 260 -13.95 -12.73 -13.67
CA ASP A 260 -14.59 -13.64 -12.71
C ASP A 260 -13.71 -13.92 -11.49
N ALA A 261 -12.41 -14.18 -11.71
CA ALA A 261 -11.45 -14.36 -10.63
C ALA A 261 -11.26 -13.06 -9.84
N GLY A 262 -11.21 -11.91 -10.53
CA GLY A 262 -11.12 -10.59 -9.93
C GLY A 262 -12.31 -10.23 -9.05
N VAL A 263 -13.53 -10.47 -9.52
CA VAL A 263 -14.77 -10.24 -8.76
C VAL A 263 -14.80 -11.12 -7.50
N ARG A 264 -14.37 -12.40 -7.59
CA ARG A 264 -14.25 -13.25 -6.39
C ARG A 264 -13.19 -12.73 -5.42
N ALA A 265 -12.01 -12.36 -5.92
CA ALA A 265 -10.89 -11.91 -5.11
C ALA A 265 -11.23 -10.60 -4.37
N LEU A 266 -11.55 -9.55 -5.13
CA LEU A 266 -11.84 -8.24 -4.56
C LEU A 266 -13.20 -8.21 -3.87
N GLY A 267 -14.14 -9.09 -4.21
CA GLY A 267 -15.36 -9.29 -3.43
C GLY A 267 -15.11 -9.91 -2.06
N ALA A 268 -14.14 -10.83 -1.93
CA ALA A 268 -13.73 -11.34 -0.62
C ALA A 268 -13.01 -10.28 0.22
N TYR A 269 -12.18 -9.46 -0.44
CA TYR A 269 -11.51 -8.33 0.19
C TYR A 269 -12.49 -7.21 0.60
N ASP A 270 -13.49 -6.91 -0.22
CA ASP A 270 -14.58 -5.96 0.06
C ASP A 270 -15.35 -6.35 1.31
N ARG A 271 -15.75 -7.63 1.44
CA ARG A 271 -16.38 -8.14 2.67
C ARG A 271 -15.48 -7.96 3.88
N TRP A 272 -14.17 -8.17 3.75
CA TRP A 272 -13.23 -7.91 4.83
C TRP A 272 -13.20 -6.43 5.23
N ILE A 273 -13.18 -5.51 4.26
CA ILE A 273 -13.24 -4.07 4.56
C ILE A 273 -14.54 -3.72 5.30
N GLY A 274 -15.67 -4.30 4.91
CA GLY A 274 -16.94 -4.17 5.64
C GLY A 274 -16.84 -4.68 7.09
N ARG A 275 -16.18 -5.81 7.34
CA ARG A 275 -15.93 -6.32 8.70
C ARG A 275 -14.98 -5.42 9.49
N LEU A 276 -13.95 -4.87 8.84
CA LEU A 276 -12.96 -4.01 9.48
C LEU A 276 -13.52 -2.63 9.86
N ASP A 277 -14.64 -2.24 9.26
CA ASP A 277 -15.40 -1.01 9.56
C ASP A 277 -16.39 -1.16 10.72
N ASP A 278 -16.39 -2.29 11.41
CA ASP A 278 -17.21 -2.57 12.59
C ASP A 278 -16.35 -2.59 13.86
N GLN A 279 -16.66 -1.73 14.82
CA GLN A 279 -15.89 -1.59 16.06
C GLN A 279 -15.93 -2.86 16.92
N GLU A 280 -17.06 -3.55 17.00
CA GLU A 280 -17.19 -4.80 17.77
C GLU A 280 -16.32 -5.91 17.16
N VAL A 281 -16.32 -5.99 15.82
CA VAL A 281 -15.44 -6.91 15.09
C VAL A 281 -13.97 -6.58 15.38
N ARG A 282 -13.57 -5.30 15.34
CA ARG A 282 -12.19 -4.89 15.61
C ARG A 282 -11.75 -5.25 17.02
N ASP A 283 -12.58 -4.98 18.02
CA ASP A 283 -12.28 -5.24 19.42
C ASP A 283 -12.19 -6.74 19.70
N ARG A 284 -13.11 -7.53 19.14
CA ARG A 284 -13.04 -9.00 19.21
C ARG A 284 -11.74 -9.52 18.59
N LEU A 285 -11.37 -9.06 17.40
CA LEU A 285 -10.11 -9.47 16.76
C LEU A 285 -8.87 -8.99 17.51
N ALA A 286 -8.94 -7.84 18.18
CA ALA A 286 -7.85 -7.31 18.98
C ALA A 286 -7.63 -8.12 20.28
N ALA A 287 -8.70 -8.69 20.83
CA ALA A 287 -8.68 -9.54 22.01
C ALA A 287 -8.26 -10.99 21.71
N LEU A 288 -8.47 -11.49 20.48
CA LEU A 288 -8.14 -12.87 20.11
C LEU A 288 -6.65 -13.19 20.20
N THR A 289 -6.34 -14.21 21.00
CA THR A 289 -5.03 -14.86 21.05
C THR A 289 -4.87 -15.89 19.93
N ARG A 290 -3.65 -16.42 19.78
CA ARG A 290 -3.35 -17.43 18.75
C ARG A 290 -4.07 -18.76 19.00
N SER A 291 -4.22 -19.17 20.26
CA SER A 291 -4.84 -20.44 20.64
C SER A 291 -6.35 -20.43 20.42
N GLU A 292 -7.01 -19.31 20.70
CA GLU A 292 -8.47 -19.15 20.58
C GLU A 292 -8.93 -18.99 19.12
N ALA A 293 -8.09 -18.38 18.29
CA ALA A 293 -8.43 -18.05 16.92
C ALA A 293 -8.80 -19.25 16.03
N ALA A 294 -8.36 -20.47 16.38
CA ALA A 294 -8.73 -21.67 15.64
C ALA A 294 -10.22 -22.00 15.77
N GLU A 295 -10.83 -21.71 16.93
CA GLU A 295 -12.21 -22.02 17.26
C GLU A 295 -13.17 -20.84 17.07
N ASP A 296 -12.64 -19.61 17.04
CA ASP A 296 -13.45 -18.40 16.88
C ASP A 296 -14.18 -18.34 15.51
N PRO A 297 -15.53 -18.30 15.48
CA PRO A 297 -16.30 -18.29 14.23
C PRO A 297 -16.01 -17.10 13.31
N LEU A 298 -15.81 -15.91 13.88
CA LEU A 298 -15.50 -14.70 13.12
C LEU A 298 -14.12 -14.82 12.47
N PHE A 299 -13.13 -15.32 13.20
CA PHE A 299 -11.79 -15.53 12.67
C PHE A 299 -11.76 -16.62 11.59
N ARG A 300 -12.56 -17.69 11.73
CA ARG A 300 -12.76 -18.71 10.69
C ARG A 300 -13.35 -18.10 9.42
N GLU A 301 -14.33 -17.21 9.53
CA GLU A 301 -14.88 -16.47 8.38
C GLU A 301 -13.80 -15.63 7.70
N ILE A 302 -13.03 -14.85 8.47
CA ILE A 302 -11.94 -14.01 7.93
C ILE A 302 -10.86 -14.85 7.24
N ARG A 303 -10.53 -16.03 7.80
CA ARG A 303 -9.60 -16.97 7.14
C ARG A 303 -10.16 -17.48 5.80
N ARG A 304 -11.46 -17.72 5.71
CA ARG A 304 -12.11 -18.08 4.44
C ARG A 304 -12.02 -16.94 3.43
N LEU A 305 -12.34 -15.70 3.82
CA LEU A 305 -12.19 -14.52 2.97
C LEU A 305 -10.75 -14.35 2.48
N ALA A 306 -9.78 -14.50 3.39
CA ALA A 306 -8.35 -14.45 3.04
C ALA A 306 -7.94 -15.55 2.04
N LYS A 307 -8.54 -16.74 2.12
CA LYS A 307 -8.26 -17.83 1.19
C LYS A 307 -8.87 -17.58 -0.18
N GLU A 308 -10.11 -17.09 -0.24
CA GLU A 308 -10.77 -16.69 -1.49
C GLU A 308 -9.98 -15.58 -2.20
N PHE A 309 -9.55 -14.56 -1.44
CA PHE A 309 -8.69 -13.50 -1.96
C PHE A 309 -7.38 -14.05 -2.51
N GLU A 310 -6.68 -14.90 -1.74
CA GLU A 310 -5.44 -15.55 -2.18
C GLU A 310 -5.63 -16.38 -3.45
N GLN A 311 -6.71 -17.17 -3.55
CA GLN A 311 -6.98 -17.98 -4.74
C GLN A 311 -7.14 -17.13 -5.98
N GLY A 312 -7.84 -15.99 -5.88
CA GLY A 312 -7.95 -15.06 -7.00
C GLY A 312 -6.62 -14.44 -7.41
N LEU A 313 -5.76 -14.08 -6.43
CA LEU A 313 -4.40 -13.62 -6.74
C LEU A 313 -3.55 -14.70 -7.39
N LEU A 314 -3.67 -15.96 -6.95
CA LEU A 314 -2.96 -17.09 -7.56
C LEU A 314 -3.44 -17.33 -9.00
N ALA A 315 -4.75 -17.25 -9.25
CA ALA A 315 -5.29 -17.32 -10.61
C ALA A 315 -4.69 -16.21 -11.48
N LEU A 316 -4.70 -14.96 -10.99
CA LEU A 316 -4.07 -13.84 -11.71
C LEU A 316 -2.59 -14.11 -12.01
N LEU A 317 -1.82 -14.58 -11.04
CA LEU A 317 -0.37 -14.72 -11.18
C LEU A 317 0.05 -15.96 -11.98
N PHE A 318 -0.70 -17.06 -11.93
CA PHE A 318 -0.26 -18.35 -12.46
C PHE A 318 -1.11 -18.91 -13.59
N GLU A 319 -2.33 -18.41 -13.77
CA GLU A 319 -3.30 -18.88 -14.77
C GLU A 319 -3.55 -17.83 -15.88
N THR A 320 -2.80 -16.72 -15.86
CA THR A 320 -2.83 -15.68 -16.90
C THR A 320 -1.46 -15.52 -17.59
N PRO A 321 -1.32 -14.65 -18.59
CA PRO A 321 -0.02 -14.30 -19.19
C PRO A 321 1.07 -13.80 -18.22
N LEU A 322 0.76 -13.50 -16.95
CA LEU A 322 1.79 -13.21 -15.93
C LEU A 322 2.60 -14.45 -15.51
N SER A 323 2.08 -15.66 -15.73
CA SER A 323 2.68 -16.92 -15.25
C SER A 323 4.16 -17.09 -15.63
N PRO A 324 4.60 -16.83 -16.88
CA PRO A 324 6.02 -16.90 -17.23
C PRO A 324 6.89 -15.92 -16.44
N MET A 325 6.39 -14.71 -16.18
CA MET A 325 7.13 -13.70 -15.41
C MET A 325 7.24 -14.09 -13.94
N VAL A 326 6.15 -14.57 -13.35
CA VAL A 326 6.15 -15.05 -11.95
C VAL A 326 7.10 -16.24 -11.79
N ARG A 327 7.10 -17.19 -12.74
CA ARG A 327 8.03 -18.33 -12.72
C ARG A 327 9.49 -17.92 -12.89
N ALA A 328 9.75 -16.95 -13.75
CA ALA A 328 11.10 -16.52 -14.08
C ALA A 328 11.73 -15.57 -13.05
N PHE A 329 10.92 -14.77 -12.35
CA PHE A 329 11.41 -13.68 -11.50
C PHE A 329 10.81 -13.66 -10.08
N GLY A 330 9.78 -14.46 -9.79
CA GLY A 330 9.10 -14.43 -8.49
C GLY A 330 9.86 -15.12 -7.36
N VAL A 331 10.90 -15.89 -7.67
CA VAL A 331 11.71 -16.65 -6.70
C VAL A 331 13.22 -16.42 -6.88
N PHE A 332 13.72 -16.42 -8.11
CA PHE A 332 15.15 -16.38 -8.44
C PHE A 332 15.56 -15.11 -9.19
#